data_AF-A0A928YS52-F1
#
_entry.id   AF-A0A928YS52-F1
#
_cell.length_a   1.000
_cell.length_b   1.000
_cell.length_c   1.000
_cell.angle_alpha   90.00
_cell.angle_beta   90.00
_cell.angle_gamma   90.00
#
_symmetry.space_group_name_H-M   'P 1'
#
loop_
_entity.id
_entity.type
_entity.pdbx_description
1 polymer ?
#
loop_
_entity_poly.entity_id
_entity_poly.type
_entity_poly.pdbx_seq_one_letter_code
_entity_poly.pdbx_strand_id
1 'polypeptide(L)'
;MNHTSITLSHPTQEISGTVQLTGSKSESNRALIIRALSKGKVSIENLSDADDTVILQNALQIAHQAGESEKIINIGPAGTAMRFLTSYLNLVEGKFVLTGTDRMKQRPIGILVDALKNLGTTISYQEKEGFPPIQITGGFKQKANSTTIKGDVSSQYISSLLLIASALKDGLRLDIEGELTSRPYVNMTLQLLQDSGIAHTWENNSIIIQPQAHQATKIYIEPDWSAASYWYSVVALSKNGRILLPGLKENSLQGDSAIVEIMTHFGVKSTFTNDGILLEKSDSDSDKKLFDFKECPDLAQTVVVIAAALKRNVSFTGLETLKIKETDRILALQNEIGKFGAKLLADGEIYHLKTEETFVPEKLEIKTYEDHRMAMAFAPLALVFKNLTIIEPQVVEKSYPDFWLHLEQQGFKITQ
;
A
#
# COMPACT_ATOMS: atom_id res chain seq x y z
N MET A 1 -13.75 -15.71 20.70
CA MET A 1 -12.79 -16.37 19.80
C MET A 1 -11.43 -16.15 20.41
N ASN A 2 -10.60 -17.18 20.59
CA ASN A 2 -9.22 -16.98 21.05
C ASN A 2 -8.48 -16.28 19.92
N HIS A 3 -8.27 -14.97 20.04
CA HIS A 3 -7.41 -14.26 19.11
C HIS A 3 -6.00 -14.79 19.31
N THR A 4 -5.37 -15.27 18.24
CA THR A 4 -3.94 -15.58 18.21
C THR A 4 -3.17 -14.32 18.55
N SER A 5 -2.12 -14.45 19.36
CA SER A 5 -1.22 -13.34 19.68
C SER A 5 0.22 -13.85 19.68
N ILE A 6 1.15 -12.91 19.55
CA ILE A 6 2.57 -13.18 19.75
C ILE A 6 3.13 -12.15 20.71
N THR A 7 4.04 -12.58 21.57
CA THR A 7 4.88 -11.72 22.40
C THR A 7 6.25 -11.58 21.77
N LEU A 8 6.71 -10.34 21.67
CA LEU A 8 7.95 -9.91 21.05
C LEU A 8 8.88 -9.34 22.12
N SER A 9 10.16 -9.69 22.01
CA SER A 9 11.25 -9.05 22.76
C SER A 9 12.55 -9.12 21.97
N HIS A 10 13.51 -8.24 22.28
CA HIS A 10 14.85 -8.31 21.71
C HIS A 10 15.92 -8.26 22.82
N PRO A 11 16.74 -9.31 23.01
CA PRO A 11 17.55 -9.47 24.22
C PRO A 11 18.71 -8.47 24.34
N THR A 12 19.30 -8.06 23.21
CA THR A 12 20.53 -7.23 23.20
C THR A 12 20.29 -5.81 22.72
N GLN A 13 19.15 -5.55 22.07
CA GLN A 13 18.88 -4.34 21.26
C GLN A 13 19.93 -4.00 20.18
N GLU A 14 20.82 -4.94 19.85
CA GLU A 14 21.83 -4.81 18.79
C GLU A 14 21.29 -5.43 17.51
N ILE A 15 21.27 -4.67 16.41
CA ILE A 15 20.74 -5.10 15.12
C ILE A 15 21.84 -5.04 14.08
N SER A 16 22.11 -6.16 13.41
CA SER A 16 23.07 -6.20 12.31
C SER A 16 22.73 -7.30 11.32
N GLY A 17 22.60 -6.97 10.04
CA GLY A 17 22.34 -7.98 9.04
C GLY A 17 21.90 -7.45 7.68
N THR A 18 21.29 -8.34 6.91
CA THR A 18 20.67 -8.05 5.63
C THR A 18 19.24 -8.58 5.68
N VAL A 19 18.29 -7.81 5.18
CA VAL A 19 16.89 -8.25 5.04
C VAL A 19 16.47 -8.13 3.59
N GLN A 20 16.15 -9.27 2.99
CA GLN A 20 15.66 -9.33 1.61
C GLN A 20 14.16 -9.03 1.58
N LEU A 21 13.79 -7.83 1.18
CA LEU A 21 12.39 -7.47 0.94
C LEU A 21 11.92 -8.08 -0.39
N THR A 22 10.66 -8.50 -0.44
CA THR A 22 9.99 -8.91 -1.68
C THR A 22 9.54 -7.68 -2.47
N GLY A 23 9.12 -7.91 -3.72
CA GLY A 23 8.65 -6.84 -4.60
C GLY A 23 7.50 -6.04 -4.02
N SER A 24 7.42 -4.77 -4.43
CA SER A 24 6.34 -3.86 -4.10
C SER A 24 5.00 -4.43 -4.53
N LYS A 25 4.07 -4.57 -3.58
CA LYS A 25 2.69 -5.00 -3.85
C LYS A 25 2.01 -4.05 -4.84
N SER A 26 2.28 -2.74 -4.70
CA SER A 26 1.68 -1.69 -5.52
C SER A 26 2.13 -1.75 -6.98
N GLU A 27 3.41 -2.00 -7.22
CA GLU A 27 3.95 -2.21 -8.56
C GLU A 27 3.51 -3.56 -9.13
N SER A 28 3.63 -4.62 -8.34
CA SER A 28 3.25 -5.99 -8.73
C SER A 28 1.83 -6.06 -9.28
N ASN A 29 0.87 -5.48 -8.56
CA ASN A 29 -0.54 -5.52 -8.98
C ASN A 29 -0.79 -4.75 -10.28
N ARG A 30 -0.07 -3.66 -10.52
CA ARG A 30 -0.14 -2.90 -11.79
C ARG A 30 0.48 -3.69 -12.92
N ALA A 31 1.67 -4.23 -12.69
CA ALA A 31 2.39 -5.06 -13.66
C ALA A 31 1.58 -6.31 -14.04
N LEU A 32 0.85 -6.91 -13.10
CA LEU A 32 -0.06 -8.04 -13.38
C LEU A 32 -1.18 -7.68 -14.37
N ILE A 33 -1.80 -6.52 -14.23
CA ILE A 33 -2.82 -6.03 -15.18
C ILE A 33 -2.19 -5.73 -16.54
N ILE A 34 -1.04 -5.04 -16.56
CA ILE A 34 -0.28 -4.76 -17.79
C ILE A 34 0.07 -6.06 -18.51
N ARG A 35 0.59 -7.05 -17.79
CA ARG A 35 0.92 -8.38 -18.34
C ARG A 35 -0.32 -9.05 -18.93
N ALA A 36 -1.45 -9.03 -18.23
CA ALA A 36 -2.70 -9.61 -18.71
C ALA A 36 -3.19 -8.97 -20.02
N LEU A 37 -3.03 -7.66 -20.17
CA LEU A 37 -3.40 -6.91 -21.39
C LEU A 37 -2.34 -6.98 -22.50
N SER A 38 -1.09 -7.33 -22.17
CA SER A 38 0.03 -7.33 -23.11
C SER A 38 0.02 -8.45 -24.16
N LYS A 39 -0.86 -9.44 -24.04
CA LYS A 39 -0.92 -10.63 -24.91
C LYS A 39 0.43 -11.38 -25.00
N GLY A 40 1.10 -11.55 -23.87
CA GLY A 40 2.36 -12.30 -23.76
C GLY A 40 3.63 -11.50 -24.06
N LYS A 41 3.53 -10.18 -24.27
CA LYS A 41 4.70 -9.33 -24.54
C LYS A 41 5.42 -8.86 -23.27
N VAL A 42 4.71 -8.75 -22.15
CA VAL A 42 5.30 -8.28 -20.89
C VAL A 42 5.55 -9.46 -19.97
N SER A 43 6.78 -9.60 -19.49
CA SER A 43 7.17 -10.51 -18.40
C SER A 43 7.48 -9.71 -17.13
N ILE A 44 7.34 -10.36 -15.96
CA ILE A 44 7.54 -9.71 -14.66
C ILE A 44 8.52 -10.54 -13.83
N GLU A 45 9.45 -9.88 -13.15
CA GLU A 45 10.33 -10.47 -12.14
C GLU A 45 10.17 -9.81 -10.77
N ASN A 46 10.52 -10.57 -9.72
CA ASN A 46 10.42 -10.13 -8.32
C ASN A 46 9.00 -9.74 -7.90
N LEU A 47 7.98 -10.50 -8.31
CA LEU A 47 6.61 -10.27 -7.85
C LEU A 47 6.52 -10.32 -6.32
N SER A 48 5.64 -9.49 -5.76
CA SER A 48 5.31 -9.53 -4.33
C SER A 48 4.65 -10.87 -3.97
N ASP A 49 5.07 -11.46 -2.86
CA ASP A 49 4.42 -12.63 -2.27
C ASP A 49 3.22 -12.28 -1.37
N ALA A 50 2.86 -10.99 -1.30
CA ALA A 50 1.69 -10.51 -0.58
C ALA A 50 0.38 -11.19 -1.04
N ASP A 51 -0.51 -11.51 -0.10
CA ASP A 51 -1.81 -12.12 -0.41
C ASP A 51 -2.60 -11.34 -1.47
N ASP A 52 -2.59 -10.01 -1.41
CA ASP A 52 -3.24 -9.14 -2.39
C ASP A 52 -2.75 -9.41 -3.82
N THR A 53 -1.47 -9.71 -4.00
CA THR A 53 -0.84 -9.99 -5.30
C THR A 53 -1.15 -11.41 -5.77
N VAL A 54 -1.07 -12.39 -4.88
CA VAL A 54 -1.45 -13.79 -5.17
C VAL A 54 -2.94 -13.88 -5.55
N ILE A 55 -3.82 -13.21 -4.80
CA ILE A 55 -5.26 -13.14 -5.07
C ILE A 55 -5.52 -12.56 -6.46
N LEU A 56 -4.85 -11.45 -6.81
CA LEU A 56 -5.02 -10.83 -8.12
C LEU A 56 -4.56 -11.76 -9.24
N GLN A 57 -3.43 -12.45 -9.07
CA GLN A 57 -2.93 -13.41 -10.06
C GLN A 57 -3.94 -14.54 -10.30
N ASN A 58 -4.49 -15.12 -9.23
CA ASN A 58 -5.51 -16.16 -9.32
C ASN A 58 -6.80 -15.66 -9.98
N ALA A 59 -7.24 -14.45 -9.63
CA ALA A 59 -8.41 -13.83 -10.23
C ALA A 59 -8.26 -13.59 -11.74
N LEU A 60 -7.07 -13.16 -12.19
CA LEU A 60 -6.76 -13.01 -13.61
C LEU A 60 -6.79 -14.34 -14.37
N GLN A 61 -6.33 -15.44 -13.74
CA GLN A 61 -6.43 -16.78 -14.31
C GLN A 61 -7.89 -17.24 -14.44
N ILE A 62 -8.71 -17.04 -13.41
CA ILE A 62 -10.15 -17.33 -13.46
C ILE A 62 -10.83 -16.53 -14.57
N ALA A 63 -10.49 -15.24 -14.70
CA ALA A 63 -11.04 -14.37 -15.72
C ALA A 63 -10.70 -14.87 -17.15
N HIS A 64 -9.47 -15.33 -17.38
CA HIS A 64 -9.05 -15.84 -18.68
C HIS A 64 -9.75 -17.16 -19.07
N GLN A 65 -10.25 -17.92 -18.09
CA GLN A 65 -11.00 -19.16 -18.30
C GLN A 65 -12.52 -18.92 -18.41
N ALA A 66 -12.96 -17.67 -18.48
CA ALA A 66 -14.36 -17.36 -18.69
C ALA A 66 -14.79 -17.75 -20.11
N GLY A 67 -15.67 -18.75 -20.18
CA GLY A 67 -16.48 -19.02 -21.37
C GLY A 67 -17.86 -18.39 -21.21
N GLU A 68 -18.91 -19.11 -21.62
CA GLU A 68 -20.28 -18.62 -21.52
C GLU A 68 -20.85 -18.60 -20.08
N SER A 69 -20.26 -19.37 -19.16
CA SER A 69 -20.71 -19.46 -17.76
C SER A 69 -20.26 -18.27 -16.93
N GLU A 70 -21.15 -17.75 -16.07
CA GLU A 70 -20.79 -16.73 -15.08
C GLU A 70 -19.72 -17.24 -14.11
N LYS A 71 -18.71 -16.40 -13.82
CA LYS A 71 -17.62 -16.70 -12.88
C LYS A 71 -17.73 -15.80 -11.65
N ILE A 72 -17.69 -16.41 -10.46
CA ILE A 72 -17.58 -15.68 -9.20
C ILE A 72 -16.10 -15.53 -8.86
N ILE A 73 -15.65 -14.28 -8.69
CA ILE A 73 -14.28 -13.94 -8.30
C ILE A 73 -14.35 -13.31 -6.91
N ASN A 74 -13.89 -14.05 -5.91
CA ASN A 74 -13.77 -13.56 -4.54
C ASN A 74 -12.34 -13.07 -4.30
N ILE A 75 -12.18 -11.76 -4.06
CA ILE A 75 -10.86 -11.15 -3.81
C ILE A 75 -10.54 -10.99 -2.32
N GLY A 76 -11.35 -11.56 -1.42
CA GLY A 76 -11.13 -11.44 0.02
C GLY A 76 -11.04 -9.96 0.48
N PRO A 77 -9.99 -9.58 1.24
CA PRO A 77 -9.77 -8.20 1.68
C PRO A 77 -8.94 -7.35 0.69
N ALA A 78 -8.59 -7.89 -0.48
CA ALA A 78 -7.66 -7.28 -1.42
C ALA A 78 -8.25 -6.05 -2.13
N GLY A 79 -7.90 -4.88 -1.58
CA GLY A 79 -8.47 -3.62 -2.02
C GLY A 79 -8.10 -3.28 -3.46
N THR A 80 -6.82 -3.43 -3.80
CA THR A 80 -6.29 -3.13 -5.12
C THR A 80 -6.88 -4.08 -6.17
N ALA A 81 -6.99 -5.37 -5.86
CA ALA A 81 -7.59 -6.36 -6.75
C ALA A 81 -9.05 -6.01 -7.09
N MET A 82 -9.86 -5.64 -6.10
CA MET A 82 -11.24 -5.20 -6.32
C MET A 82 -11.34 -4.05 -7.33
N ARG A 83 -10.51 -3.01 -7.18
CA ARG A 83 -10.55 -1.83 -8.08
C ARG A 83 -10.07 -2.21 -9.47
N PHE A 84 -8.89 -2.82 -9.57
CA PHE A 84 -8.27 -3.12 -10.86
C PHE A 84 -9.09 -4.12 -11.69
N LEU A 85 -9.65 -5.15 -11.05
CA LEU A 85 -10.54 -6.11 -11.73
C LEU A 85 -11.87 -5.48 -12.13
N THR A 86 -12.39 -4.50 -11.37
CA THR A 86 -13.59 -3.77 -11.77
C THR A 86 -13.43 -3.12 -13.15
N SER A 87 -12.25 -2.56 -13.46
CA SER A 87 -11.95 -2.05 -14.81
C SER A 87 -11.59 -3.15 -15.80
N TYR A 88 -10.65 -4.02 -15.44
CA TYR A 88 -10.09 -5.04 -16.33
C TYR A 88 -11.14 -6.04 -16.86
N LEU A 89 -12.05 -6.51 -16.01
CA LEU A 89 -13.04 -7.53 -16.39
C LEU A 89 -14.02 -7.05 -17.47
N ASN A 90 -14.17 -5.74 -17.67
CA ASN A 90 -14.97 -5.22 -18.77
C ASN A 90 -14.34 -5.53 -20.14
N LEU A 91 -13.01 -5.67 -20.22
CA LEU A 91 -12.28 -5.98 -21.46
C LEU A 91 -12.25 -7.47 -21.80
N VAL A 92 -12.63 -8.33 -20.86
CA VAL A 92 -12.62 -9.78 -21.04
C VAL A 92 -14.03 -10.24 -21.39
N GLU A 93 -14.21 -11.01 -22.46
CA GLU A 93 -15.53 -11.58 -22.76
C GLU A 93 -15.98 -12.52 -21.62
N GLY A 94 -17.21 -12.33 -21.14
CA GLY A 94 -17.76 -13.15 -20.06
C GLY A 94 -18.69 -12.40 -19.11
N LYS A 95 -19.24 -13.13 -18.13
CA LYS A 95 -20.02 -12.59 -17.01
C LYS A 95 -19.31 -12.89 -15.71
N PHE A 96 -19.17 -11.88 -14.86
CA PHE A 96 -18.40 -11.98 -13.62
C PHE A 96 -19.18 -11.43 -12.45
N VAL A 97 -19.10 -12.08 -11.30
CA VAL A 97 -19.49 -11.50 -10.01
C VAL A 97 -18.23 -11.28 -9.19
N LEU A 98 -17.87 -10.02 -8.97
CA LEU A 98 -16.71 -9.63 -8.19
C LEU A 98 -17.13 -9.33 -6.75
N THR A 99 -16.60 -10.09 -5.79
CA THR A 99 -16.98 -10.05 -4.37
C THR A 99 -15.75 -10.11 -3.46
N GLY A 100 -15.95 -10.02 -2.15
CA GLY A 100 -14.89 -10.06 -1.13
C GLY A 100 -15.43 -10.39 0.25
N THR A 101 -14.62 -10.11 1.28
CA THR A 101 -15.05 -10.21 2.69
C THR A 101 -16.21 -9.26 3.01
N ASP A 102 -16.89 -9.46 4.14
CA ASP A 102 -17.95 -8.55 4.60
C ASP A 102 -17.46 -7.10 4.73
N ARG A 103 -16.22 -6.91 5.19
CA ARG A 103 -15.57 -5.59 5.22
C ARG A 103 -15.38 -5.02 3.81
N MET A 104 -14.98 -5.84 2.84
CA MET A 104 -14.85 -5.40 1.44
C MET A 104 -16.18 -4.89 0.87
N LYS A 105 -17.29 -5.58 1.18
CA LYS A 105 -18.65 -5.17 0.79
C LYS A 105 -19.11 -3.85 1.42
N GLN A 106 -18.34 -3.28 2.36
CA GLN A 106 -18.59 -1.98 2.95
C GLN A 106 -17.64 -0.89 2.42
N ARG A 107 -16.70 -1.24 1.55
CA ARG A 107 -15.76 -0.27 0.96
C ARG A 107 -16.35 0.33 -0.31
N PRO A 108 -16.31 1.67 -0.47
CA PRO A 108 -16.89 2.31 -1.63
C PRO A 108 -16.19 1.86 -2.92
N ILE A 109 -16.99 1.73 -3.98
CA ILE A 109 -16.55 1.46 -5.36
C ILE A 109 -17.34 2.28 -6.40
N GLY A 110 -18.43 2.93 -5.98
CA GLY A 110 -19.39 3.59 -6.87
C GLY A 110 -18.76 4.60 -7.84
N ILE A 111 -17.83 5.43 -7.36
CA ILE A 111 -17.13 6.41 -8.20
C ILE A 111 -16.44 5.75 -9.41
N LEU A 112 -15.80 4.60 -9.22
CA LEU A 112 -15.17 3.85 -10.31
C LEU A 112 -16.22 3.22 -11.24
N VAL A 113 -17.30 2.66 -10.68
CA VAL A 113 -18.39 2.06 -11.45
C VAL A 113 -19.07 3.10 -12.33
N ASP A 114 -19.33 4.30 -11.82
CA ASP A 114 -19.97 5.38 -12.56
C ASP A 114 -19.07 5.86 -13.70
N ALA A 115 -17.77 6.02 -13.44
CA ALA A 115 -16.79 6.38 -14.47
C ALA A 115 -16.73 5.32 -15.59
N LEU A 116 -16.81 4.03 -15.27
CA LEU A 116 -16.84 2.94 -16.25
C LEU A 116 -18.18 2.86 -17.00
N LYS A 117 -19.32 3.10 -16.33
CA LYS A 117 -20.64 3.15 -16.97
C LYS A 117 -20.70 4.28 -17.99
N ASN A 118 -20.09 5.43 -17.70
CA ASN A 118 -19.95 6.54 -18.66
C ASN A 118 -19.20 6.13 -19.94
N LEU A 119 -18.18 5.25 -19.82
CA LEU A 119 -17.48 4.67 -20.98
C LEU A 119 -18.32 3.65 -21.76
N GLY A 120 -19.45 3.20 -21.21
CA GLY A 120 -20.41 2.30 -21.86
C GLY A 120 -20.43 0.87 -21.32
N THR A 121 -19.76 0.61 -20.18
CA THR A 121 -19.78 -0.71 -19.52
C THR A 121 -21.14 -1.07 -18.93
N THR A 122 -21.36 -2.37 -18.69
CA THR A 122 -22.56 -2.90 -18.03
C THR A 122 -22.18 -3.50 -16.69
N ILE A 123 -22.41 -2.74 -15.62
CA ILE A 123 -22.12 -3.13 -14.22
C ILE A 123 -23.36 -2.93 -13.37
N SER A 124 -23.76 -3.95 -12.59
CA SER A 124 -24.86 -3.88 -11.62
C SER A 124 -24.39 -4.24 -10.21
N TYR A 125 -25.04 -3.66 -9.20
CA TYR A 125 -24.81 -4.01 -7.80
C TYR A 125 -25.71 -5.19 -7.43
N GLN A 126 -25.16 -6.20 -6.74
CA GLN A 126 -25.92 -7.39 -6.32
C GLN A 126 -26.59 -7.21 -4.96
N GLU A 127 -26.03 -6.34 -4.12
CA GLU A 127 -26.52 -6.10 -2.76
C GLU A 127 -26.81 -4.61 -2.59
N LYS A 128 -25.79 -3.81 -2.20
CA LYS A 128 -25.95 -2.39 -1.90
C LYS A 128 -25.35 -1.51 -3.00
N GLU A 129 -26.10 -0.50 -3.45
CA GLU A 129 -25.62 0.47 -4.42
C GLU A 129 -24.36 1.20 -3.93
N GLY A 130 -23.35 1.29 -4.79
CA GLY A 130 -22.07 1.94 -4.52
C GLY A 130 -21.01 1.03 -3.85
N PHE A 131 -21.35 -0.23 -3.58
CA PHE A 131 -20.50 -1.19 -2.86
C PHE A 131 -20.49 -2.58 -3.51
N PRO A 132 -19.41 -3.38 -3.37
CA PRO A 132 -19.42 -4.79 -3.76
C PRO A 132 -20.46 -5.61 -2.99
N PRO A 133 -20.95 -6.75 -3.51
CA PRO A 133 -20.56 -7.38 -4.77
C PRO A 133 -21.13 -6.68 -6.01
N ILE A 134 -20.36 -6.70 -7.11
CA ILE A 134 -20.78 -6.17 -8.41
C ILE A 134 -20.79 -7.27 -9.46
N GLN A 135 -21.79 -7.25 -10.33
CA GLN A 135 -21.85 -8.09 -11.52
C GLN A 135 -21.41 -7.28 -12.74
N ILE A 136 -20.51 -7.85 -13.53
CA ILE A 136 -19.85 -7.22 -14.68
C ILE A 136 -20.12 -8.08 -15.91
N THR A 137 -20.63 -7.47 -16.98
CA THR A 137 -20.68 -8.09 -18.30
C THR A 137 -19.57 -7.51 -19.15
N GLY A 138 -18.55 -8.33 -19.43
CA GLY A 138 -17.38 -7.91 -20.20
C GLY A 138 -17.56 -8.04 -21.71
N GLY A 139 -16.50 -7.75 -22.48
CA GLY A 139 -16.58 -7.59 -23.93
C GLY A 139 -17.32 -6.30 -24.35
N PHE A 140 -17.31 -5.27 -23.49
CA PHE A 140 -18.10 -4.07 -23.75
C PHE A 140 -17.62 -3.32 -25.00
N LYS A 141 -18.56 -2.66 -25.67
CA LYS A 141 -18.26 -1.72 -26.76
C LYS A 141 -18.22 -0.32 -26.19
N GLN A 142 -17.04 0.31 -26.27
CA GLN A 142 -16.84 1.68 -25.82
C GLN A 142 -17.82 2.64 -26.49
N LYS A 143 -18.48 3.48 -25.68
CA LYS A 143 -19.45 4.49 -26.11
C LYS A 143 -18.92 5.92 -25.98
N ALA A 144 -17.95 6.13 -25.10
CA ALA A 144 -17.27 7.41 -24.88
C ALA A 144 -15.77 7.15 -24.67
N ASN A 145 -14.95 8.09 -25.09
CA ASN A 145 -13.50 8.07 -24.90
C ASN A 145 -13.02 9.01 -23.78
N SER A 146 -13.93 9.64 -23.06
CA SER A 146 -13.63 10.50 -21.92
C SER A 146 -14.49 10.15 -20.70
N THR A 147 -13.92 10.32 -19.52
CA THR A 147 -14.65 10.24 -18.25
C THR A 147 -13.97 11.13 -17.20
N THR A 148 -14.70 11.45 -16.14
CA THR A 148 -14.24 12.34 -15.08
C THR A 148 -14.21 11.62 -13.75
N ILE A 149 -13.22 11.92 -12.91
CA ILE A 149 -13.10 11.33 -11.58
C ILE A 149 -12.54 12.30 -10.55
N LYS A 150 -13.06 12.24 -9.32
CA LYS A 150 -12.53 13.03 -8.20
C LYS A 150 -11.11 12.59 -7.83
N GLY A 151 -10.19 13.55 -7.78
CA GLY A 151 -8.77 13.33 -7.50
C GLY A 151 -8.44 13.04 -6.04
N ASP A 152 -9.32 13.41 -5.11
CA ASP A 152 -9.07 13.44 -3.68
C ASP A 152 -9.55 12.19 -2.93
N VAL A 153 -10.28 11.28 -3.60
CA VAL A 153 -10.89 10.12 -2.94
C VAL A 153 -9.98 8.90 -2.90
N SER A 154 -9.46 8.45 -4.04
CA SER A 154 -8.60 7.26 -4.12
C SER A 154 -7.84 7.18 -5.45
N SER A 155 -6.51 7.24 -5.37
CA SER A 155 -5.61 7.07 -6.53
C SER A 155 -5.76 5.70 -7.21
N GLN A 156 -6.32 4.70 -6.53
CA GLN A 156 -6.57 3.37 -7.11
C GLN A 156 -7.65 3.41 -8.20
N TYR A 157 -8.64 4.30 -8.11
CA TYR A 157 -9.65 4.42 -9.16
C TYR A 157 -9.06 5.00 -10.45
N ILE A 158 -8.26 6.06 -10.31
CA ILE A 158 -7.50 6.67 -11.41
C ILE A 158 -6.58 5.61 -12.02
N SER A 159 -5.76 4.96 -11.20
CA SER A 159 -4.83 3.93 -11.67
C SER A 159 -5.55 2.80 -12.42
N SER A 160 -6.70 2.35 -11.91
CA SER A 160 -7.52 1.30 -12.54
C SER A 160 -7.97 1.66 -13.95
N LEU A 161 -8.42 2.91 -14.17
CA LEU A 161 -8.83 3.41 -15.47
C LEU A 161 -7.64 3.57 -16.43
N LEU A 162 -6.51 4.09 -15.93
CA LEU A 162 -5.30 4.26 -16.74
C LEU A 162 -4.71 2.93 -17.21
N LEU A 163 -4.73 1.90 -16.36
CA LEU A 163 -4.20 0.56 -16.68
C LEU A 163 -4.92 -0.10 -17.87
N ILE A 164 -6.20 0.20 -18.08
CA ILE A 164 -6.98 -0.35 -19.19
C ILE A 164 -6.99 0.55 -20.43
N ALA A 165 -6.52 1.80 -20.31
CA ALA A 165 -6.77 2.85 -21.28
C ALA A 165 -6.25 2.55 -22.69
N SER A 166 -5.04 2.00 -22.81
CA SER A 166 -4.43 1.66 -24.11
C SER A 166 -5.13 0.51 -24.84
N ALA A 167 -5.86 -0.33 -24.11
CA ALA A 167 -6.63 -1.45 -24.65
C ALA A 167 -8.04 -1.04 -25.12
N LEU A 168 -8.48 0.18 -24.79
CA LEU A 168 -9.74 0.73 -25.26
C LEU A 168 -9.63 1.12 -26.74
N LYS A 169 -10.70 0.88 -27.50
CA LYS A 169 -10.75 1.10 -28.95
C LYS A 169 -10.41 2.55 -29.32
N ASP A 170 -10.94 3.50 -28.57
CA ASP A 170 -10.79 4.94 -28.81
C ASP A 170 -9.89 5.60 -27.73
N GLY A 171 -9.18 4.80 -26.93
CA GLY A 171 -8.30 5.25 -25.85
C GLY A 171 -9.10 5.79 -24.67
N LEU A 172 -8.42 6.58 -23.83
CA LEU A 172 -9.04 7.28 -22.71
C LEU A 172 -8.46 8.67 -22.52
N ARG A 173 -9.35 9.65 -22.39
CA ARG A 173 -9.11 10.93 -21.70
C ARG A 173 -9.72 10.85 -20.31
N LEU A 174 -8.92 10.96 -19.27
CA LEU A 174 -9.37 10.98 -17.89
C LEU A 174 -9.19 12.38 -17.31
N ASP A 175 -10.30 13.08 -17.08
CA ASP A 175 -10.31 14.39 -16.44
C ASP A 175 -10.36 14.21 -14.91
N ILE A 176 -9.42 14.80 -14.19
CA ILE A 176 -9.35 14.72 -12.72
C ILE A 176 -9.99 15.99 -12.14
N GLU A 177 -11.06 15.79 -11.37
CA GLU A 177 -11.74 16.86 -10.64
C GLU A 177 -11.04 17.16 -9.33
N GLY A 178 -10.80 18.45 -9.07
CA GLY A 178 -10.19 18.91 -7.83
C GLY A 178 -8.72 18.53 -7.70
N GLU A 179 -8.24 18.48 -6.46
CA GLU A 179 -6.85 18.16 -6.17
C GLU A 179 -6.59 16.65 -6.26
N LEU A 180 -5.45 16.27 -6.84
CA LEU A 180 -5.02 14.87 -6.89
C LEU A 180 -4.27 14.51 -5.60
N THR A 181 -4.87 13.67 -4.76
CA THR A 181 -4.19 13.10 -3.59
C THR A 181 -3.42 11.83 -3.98
N SER A 182 -2.30 11.59 -3.29
CA SER A 182 -1.45 10.42 -3.51
C SER A 182 -1.01 10.26 -4.97
N ARG A 183 -0.58 11.37 -5.57
CA ARG A 183 -0.03 11.47 -6.93
C ARG A 183 1.05 10.42 -7.27
N PRO A 184 1.91 9.95 -6.34
CA PRO A 184 2.96 8.99 -6.69
C PRO A 184 2.41 7.66 -7.21
N TYR A 185 1.21 7.24 -6.78
CA TYR A 185 0.57 6.04 -7.30
C TYR A 185 0.06 6.19 -8.74
N VAL A 186 -0.31 7.42 -9.15
CA VAL A 186 -0.66 7.72 -10.54
C VAL A 186 0.61 7.73 -11.39
N ASN A 187 1.66 8.40 -10.94
CA ASN A 187 2.99 8.39 -11.59
C ASN A 187 3.52 6.97 -11.78
N MET A 188 3.47 6.13 -10.74
CA MET A 188 3.86 4.72 -10.81
C MET A 188 3.08 3.96 -11.89
N THR A 189 1.78 4.22 -12.02
CA THR A 189 0.96 3.60 -13.06
C THR A 189 1.41 4.02 -14.45
N LEU A 190 1.61 5.33 -14.65
CA LEU A 190 2.02 5.90 -15.92
C LEU A 190 3.43 5.47 -16.33
N GLN A 191 4.36 5.38 -15.38
CA GLN A 191 5.71 4.90 -15.65
C GLN A 191 5.70 3.42 -16.04
N LEU A 192 5.00 2.54 -15.32
CA LEU A 192 4.92 1.12 -15.69
C LEU A 192 4.26 0.92 -17.06
N LEU A 193 3.26 1.75 -17.40
CA LEU A 193 2.68 1.78 -18.74
C LEU A 193 3.72 2.22 -19.78
N GLN A 194 4.48 3.28 -19.51
CA GLN A 194 5.54 3.78 -20.37
C GLN A 194 6.66 2.74 -20.58
N ASP A 195 7.10 2.05 -19.52
CA ASP A 195 8.09 0.97 -19.58
C ASP A 195 7.58 -0.18 -20.46
N SER A 196 6.27 -0.43 -20.47
CA SER A 196 5.62 -1.38 -21.38
C SER A 196 5.31 -0.83 -22.78
N GLY A 197 5.82 0.36 -23.12
CA GLY A 197 5.71 1.00 -24.44
C GLY A 197 4.42 1.79 -24.68
N ILE A 198 3.64 2.10 -23.64
CA ILE A 198 2.40 2.89 -23.74
C ILE A 198 2.70 4.35 -23.41
N ALA A 199 2.60 5.23 -24.41
CA ALA A 199 2.77 6.67 -24.21
C ALA A 199 1.49 7.31 -23.63
N HIS A 200 1.68 8.39 -22.87
CA HIS A 200 0.61 9.19 -22.29
C HIS A 200 0.96 10.68 -22.37
N THR A 201 -0.06 11.55 -22.28
CA THR A 201 0.12 12.97 -21.98
C THR A 201 -0.63 13.32 -20.71
N TRP A 202 -0.13 14.32 -19.98
CA TRP A 202 -0.78 14.84 -18.78
C TRP A 202 -0.74 16.36 -18.78
N GLU A 203 -1.88 16.97 -19.06
CA GLU A 203 -2.03 18.43 -19.21
C GLU A 203 -3.35 18.87 -18.56
N ASN A 204 -3.36 20.02 -17.88
CA ASN A 204 -4.59 20.60 -17.29
C ASN A 204 -5.42 19.60 -16.46
N ASN A 205 -4.75 18.86 -15.57
CA ASN A 205 -5.34 17.79 -14.74
C ASN A 205 -6.08 16.69 -15.55
N SER A 206 -5.71 16.53 -16.82
CA SER A 206 -6.29 15.56 -17.74
C SER A 206 -5.19 14.62 -18.22
N ILE A 207 -5.40 13.32 -18.08
CA ILE A 207 -4.45 12.29 -18.57
C ILE A 207 -5.04 11.66 -19.83
N ILE A 208 -4.26 11.63 -20.91
CA ILE A 208 -4.71 11.07 -22.19
C ILE A 208 -3.80 9.91 -22.59
N ILE A 209 -4.40 8.76 -22.86
CA ILE A 209 -3.73 7.56 -23.36
C ILE A 209 -4.46 7.09 -24.61
N GLN A 210 -3.75 7.08 -25.74
CA GLN A 210 -4.27 6.61 -27.02
C GLN A 210 -4.26 5.07 -27.13
N PRO A 211 -5.08 4.47 -28.01
CA PRO A 211 -5.03 3.03 -28.30
C PRO A 211 -3.63 2.62 -28.76
N GLN A 212 -2.99 1.73 -28.01
CA GLN A 212 -1.59 1.35 -28.22
C GLN A 212 -1.39 -0.10 -27.80
N ALA A 213 -0.57 -0.84 -28.57
CA ALA A 213 -0.15 -2.17 -28.16
C ALA A 213 1.08 -2.08 -27.25
N HIS A 214 1.13 -2.92 -26.23
CA HIS A 214 2.34 -3.07 -25.42
C HIS A 214 3.53 -3.55 -26.28
N GLN A 215 4.74 -3.17 -25.85
CA GLN A 215 6.01 -3.64 -26.39
C GLN A 215 6.52 -4.86 -25.61
N ALA A 216 7.44 -5.61 -26.23
CA ALA A 216 8.08 -6.74 -25.57
C ALA A 216 9.05 -6.22 -24.50
N THR A 217 8.68 -6.35 -23.24
CA THR A 217 9.43 -5.79 -22.11
C THR A 217 9.46 -6.77 -20.94
N LYS A 218 10.52 -6.67 -20.14
CA LYS A 218 10.64 -7.32 -18.84
C LYS A 218 10.58 -6.25 -17.76
N ILE A 219 9.55 -6.29 -16.91
CA ILE A 219 9.39 -5.38 -15.78
C ILE A 219 9.99 -6.05 -14.54
N TYR A 220 11.02 -5.44 -13.96
CA TYR A 220 11.54 -5.85 -12.65
C TYR A 220 10.86 -5.01 -11.58
N ILE A 221 10.20 -5.66 -10.63
CA ILE A 221 9.51 -4.99 -9.53
C ILE A 221 10.52 -4.61 -8.44
N GLU A 222 10.56 -3.33 -8.07
CA GLU A 222 11.42 -2.86 -6.97
C GLU A 222 10.91 -3.42 -5.63
N PRO A 223 11.79 -3.74 -4.66
CA PRO A 223 11.36 -4.10 -3.32
C PRO A 223 10.51 -3.02 -2.64
N ASP A 224 9.67 -3.42 -1.70
CA ASP A 224 8.62 -2.55 -1.15
C ASP A 224 9.15 -1.49 -0.15
N TRP A 225 9.00 -0.20 -0.48
CA TRP A 225 9.44 0.90 0.39
C TRP A 225 8.55 1.09 1.63
N SER A 226 7.26 0.72 1.59
CA SER A 226 6.44 0.67 2.80
C SER A 226 7.03 -0.36 3.78
N ALA A 227 7.40 -1.55 3.29
CA ALA A 227 8.02 -2.60 4.10
C ALA A 227 9.38 -2.18 4.66
N ALA A 228 10.17 -1.46 3.85
CA ALA A 228 11.44 -0.89 4.28
C ALA A 228 11.29 0.03 5.51
N SER A 229 10.18 0.78 5.60
CA SER A 229 9.94 1.70 6.72
C SER A 229 9.97 1.03 8.10
N TYR A 230 9.56 -0.23 8.20
CA TYR A 230 9.60 -0.96 9.47
C TYR A 230 11.03 -1.26 9.91
N TRP A 231 11.93 -1.51 8.95
CA TRP A 231 13.35 -1.72 9.20
C TRP A 231 14.09 -0.44 9.56
N TYR A 232 13.67 0.69 8.99
CA TYR A 232 14.05 2.00 9.49
C TYR A 232 13.67 2.18 10.96
N SER A 233 12.46 1.80 11.37
CA SER A 233 12.04 1.84 12.77
C SER A 233 12.86 0.91 13.66
N VAL A 234 13.17 -0.31 13.19
CA VAL A 234 14.06 -1.24 13.90
C VAL A 234 15.44 -0.61 14.14
N VAL A 235 16.06 -0.03 13.11
CA VAL A 235 17.38 0.61 13.24
C VAL A 235 17.31 1.82 14.18
N ALA A 236 16.30 2.68 14.03
CA ALA A 236 16.15 3.86 14.87
C ALA A 236 15.89 3.55 16.35
N LEU A 237 15.17 2.47 16.68
CA LEU A 237 14.90 2.06 18.06
C LEU A 237 15.99 1.16 18.66
N SER A 238 16.91 0.65 17.84
CA SER A 238 18.03 -0.15 18.30
C SER A 238 19.06 0.69 19.08
N LYS A 239 19.86 0.00 19.89
CA LYS A 239 21.01 0.59 20.57
C LYS A 239 22.14 0.88 19.57
N ASN A 240 22.52 -0.13 18.79
CA ASN A 240 23.26 0.03 17.53
C ASN A 240 22.56 -0.80 16.47
N GLY A 241 22.43 -0.23 15.27
CA GLY A 241 21.66 -0.82 14.19
C GLY A 241 22.37 -0.66 12.86
N ARG A 242 22.53 -1.75 12.12
CA ARG A 242 23.07 -1.75 10.76
C ARG A 242 22.38 -2.79 9.88
N ILE A 243 21.50 -2.35 8.98
CA ILE A 243 20.76 -3.25 8.09
C ILE A 243 21.02 -2.87 6.64
N LEU A 244 21.39 -3.85 5.81
CA LEU A 244 21.32 -3.73 4.36
C LEU A 244 19.94 -4.20 3.88
N LEU A 245 19.28 -3.38 3.07
CA LEU A 245 18.04 -3.72 2.35
C LEU A 245 18.37 -3.81 0.85
N PRO A 246 18.55 -5.02 0.29
CA PRO A 246 18.93 -5.19 -1.09
C PRO A 246 17.86 -4.73 -2.08
N GLY A 247 18.27 -4.25 -3.25
CA GLY A 247 17.42 -3.96 -4.40
C GLY A 247 16.60 -2.66 -4.36
N LEU A 248 16.52 -1.98 -3.21
CA LEU A 248 15.93 -0.64 -3.12
C LEU A 248 16.79 0.39 -3.85
N LYS A 249 16.16 1.26 -4.64
CA LYS A 249 16.83 2.20 -5.54
C LYS A 249 16.70 3.63 -5.05
N GLU A 250 17.71 4.45 -5.32
CA GLU A 250 17.68 5.88 -5.02
C GLU A 250 16.59 6.61 -5.81
N ASN A 251 16.45 6.27 -7.10
CA ASN A 251 15.41 6.80 -7.96
C ASN A 251 14.24 5.80 -8.02
N SER A 252 13.39 5.83 -7.00
CA SER A 252 12.21 4.95 -6.89
C SER A 252 10.93 5.58 -7.42
N LEU A 253 10.02 4.76 -7.94
CA LEU A 253 8.64 5.16 -8.28
C LEU A 253 7.71 5.16 -7.05
N GLN A 254 8.17 4.59 -5.94
CA GLN A 254 7.41 4.48 -4.72
C GLN A 254 7.59 5.75 -3.89
N GLY A 255 6.50 6.50 -3.68
CA GLY A 255 6.51 7.72 -2.85
C GLY A 255 7.02 7.49 -1.43
N ASP A 256 6.90 6.27 -0.94
CA ASP A 256 7.38 5.83 0.37
C ASP A 256 8.91 5.83 0.50
N SER A 257 9.67 6.00 -0.59
CA SER A 257 11.10 6.30 -0.54
C SER A 257 11.42 7.60 0.23
N ALA A 258 10.43 8.48 0.44
CA ALA A 258 10.52 9.63 1.34
C ALA A 258 10.97 9.27 2.77
N ILE A 259 10.81 7.99 3.18
CA ILE A 259 11.28 7.50 4.47
C ILE A 259 12.78 7.74 4.70
N VAL A 260 13.60 7.78 3.63
CA VAL A 260 15.05 8.06 3.69
C VAL A 260 15.31 9.41 4.36
N GLU A 261 14.64 10.46 3.91
CA GLU A 261 14.78 11.81 4.47
C GLU A 261 14.13 11.89 5.86
N ILE A 262 12.92 11.34 6.00
CA ILE A 262 12.16 11.39 7.27
C ILE A 262 12.97 10.76 8.40
N MET A 263 13.58 9.60 8.17
CA MET A 263 14.26 8.85 9.22
C MET A 263 15.63 9.39 9.60
N THR A 264 16.16 10.33 8.81
CA THR A 264 17.31 11.15 9.25
C THR A 264 16.94 11.95 10.51
N HIS A 265 15.70 12.41 10.65
CA HIS A 265 15.22 13.07 11.87
C HIS A 265 15.15 12.13 13.09
N PHE A 266 15.00 10.83 12.85
CA PHE A 266 14.87 9.81 13.89
C PHE A 266 16.16 9.01 14.11
N GLY A 267 17.31 9.56 13.69
CA GLY A 267 18.61 8.96 13.97
C GLY A 267 18.99 7.81 13.05
N VAL A 268 18.55 7.79 11.79
CA VAL A 268 18.98 6.79 10.80
C VAL A 268 19.67 7.46 9.63
N LYS A 269 20.94 7.12 9.43
CA LYS A 269 21.70 7.45 8.24
C LYS A 269 21.43 6.38 7.18
N SER A 270 21.19 6.81 5.94
CA SER A 270 21.02 5.91 4.80
C SER A 270 22.15 6.13 3.79
N THR A 271 22.71 5.05 3.27
CA THR A 271 23.74 5.09 2.20
C THR A 271 23.33 4.16 1.07
N PHE A 272 23.08 4.69 -0.12
CA PHE A 272 22.84 3.88 -1.31
C PHE A 272 24.15 3.19 -1.75
N THR A 273 24.04 1.92 -2.12
CA THR A 273 25.12 1.06 -2.58
C THR A 273 24.68 0.36 -3.87
N ASN A 274 25.59 -0.38 -4.51
CA ASN A 274 25.23 -1.16 -5.70
C ASN A 274 24.21 -2.27 -5.41
N ASP A 275 24.19 -2.78 -4.17
CA ASP A 275 23.34 -3.91 -3.78
C ASP A 275 21.97 -3.46 -3.24
N GLY A 276 21.79 -2.18 -2.92
CA GLY A 276 20.59 -1.64 -2.28
C GLY A 276 20.94 -0.50 -1.32
N ILE A 277 20.19 -0.36 -0.23
CA ILE A 277 20.40 0.72 0.75
C ILE A 277 20.87 0.19 2.11
N LEU A 278 21.93 0.79 2.63
CA LEU A 278 22.47 0.51 3.95
C LEU A 278 21.90 1.51 4.96
N LEU A 279 21.26 1.01 6.00
CA LEU A 279 20.71 1.76 7.12
C LEU A 279 21.65 1.65 8.31
N GLU A 280 22.03 2.78 8.90
CA GLU A 280 22.91 2.84 10.06
C GLU A 280 22.32 3.74 11.15
N LYS A 281 22.32 3.27 12.38
CA LYS A 281 22.00 4.09 13.55
C LYS A 281 22.97 5.27 13.60
N SER A 282 22.43 6.46 13.85
CA SER A 282 23.18 7.70 13.92
C SER A 282 22.62 8.61 14.99
N ASP A 283 23.46 9.51 15.51
CA ASP A 283 23.08 10.51 16.50
C ASP A 283 22.53 11.80 15.86
N SER A 284 21.94 11.70 14.66
CA SER A 284 21.41 12.87 13.97
C SER A 284 20.24 13.47 14.75
N ASP A 285 20.32 14.78 14.96
CA ASP A 285 19.25 15.60 15.53
C ASP A 285 18.77 16.59 14.47
N SER A 286 17.47 16.84 14.44
CA SER A 286 16.85 17.68 13.42
C SER A 286 15.74 18.51 14.05
N ASP A 287 15.66 19.78 13.65
CA ASP A 287 14.62 20.71 14.14
C ASP A 287 13.30 20.60 13.37
N LYS A 288 13.12 19.58 12.52
CA LYS A 288 11.88 19.39 11.75
C LYS A 288 10.71 19.10 12.70
N LYS A 289 9.68 19.95 12.66
CA LYS A 289 8.51 19.87 13.55
C LYS A 289 7.22 19.43 12.86
N LEU A 290 7.23 19.33 11.54
CA LEU A 290 6.06 19.01 10.73
C LEU A 290 6.46 18.04 9.60
N PHE A 291 5.70 16.96 9.47
CA PHE A 291 5.81 16.01 8.36
C PHE A 291 4.49 15.92 7.62
N ASP A 292 4.55 15.98 6.29
CA ASP A 292 3.39 15.83 5.43
C ASP A 292 3.38 14.44 4.80
N PHE A 293 2.25 13.74 4.87
CA PHE A 293 2.10 12.38 4.36
C PHE A 293 1.16 12.26 3.16
N LYS A 294 0.79 13.38 2.51
CA LYS A 294 -0.13 13.35 1.36
C LYS A 294 0.38 12.47 0.20
N GLU A 295 1.69 12.51 -0.01
CA GLU A 295 2.38 11.78 -1.08
C GLU A 295 2.88 10.39 -0.65
N CYS A 296 3.02 10.15 0.66
CA CYS A 296 3.48 8.88 1.24
C CYS A 296 2.60 8.43 2.44
N PRO A 297 1.27 8.33 2.26
CA PRO A 297 0.33 8.15 3.38
C PRO A 297 0.56 6.86 4.15
N ASP A 298 1.14 5.88 3.48
CA ASP A 298 1.38 4.54 3.99
C ASP A 298 2.58 4.46 4.95
N LEU A 299 3.37 5.54 5.07
CA LEU A 299 4.43 5.72 6.08
C LEU A 299 3.94 6.28 7.41
N ALA A 300 2.76 6.91 7.46
CA ALA A 300 2.31 7.70 8.60
C ALA A 300 2.30 6.89 9.92
N GLN A 301 1.78 5.66 9.89
CA GLN A 301 1.73 4.80 11.08
C GLN A 301 3.13 4.50 11.62
N THR A 302 4.06 4.15 10.73
CA THR A 302 5.46 3.89 11.10
C THR A 302 6.08 5.11 11.78
N VAL A 303 5.91 6.29 11.18
CA VAL A 303 6.54 7.54 11.66
C VAL A 303 5.90 8.07 12.95
N VAL A 304 4.58 7.97 13.10
CA VAL A 304 3.87 8.36 14.34
C VAL A 304 4.34 7.48 15.51
N VAL A 305 4.41 6.16 15.30
CA VAL A 305 4.79 5.21 16.36
C VAL A 305 6.23 5.43 16.81
N ILE A 306 7.16 5.62 15.88
CA ILE A 306 8.56 5.86 16.24
C ILE A 306 8.76 7.21 16.91
N ALA A 307 8.09 8.27 16.45
CA ALA A 307 8.15 9.56 17.10
C ALA A 307 7.65 9.48 18.55
N ALA A 308 6.59 8.71 18.79
CA ALA A 308 6.05 8.48 20.13
C ALA A 308 7.04 7.73 21.02
N ALA A 309 7.64 6.65 20.51
CA ALA A 309 8.62 5.84 21.24
C ALA A 309 9.93 6.58 21.55
N LEU A 310 10.40 7.42 20.63
CA LEU A 310 11.58 8.27 20.79
C LEU A 310 11.28 9.59 21.52
N LYS A 311 10.05 9.81 21.98
CA LYS A 311 9.61 11.00 22.71
C LYS A 311 9.86 12.31 21.93
N ARG A 312 9.65 12.27 20.62
CA ARG A 312 9.80 13.41 19.72
C ARG A 312 8.43 14.06 19.48
N ASN A 313 8.24 15.24 20.06
CA ASN A 313 7.06 16.07 19.81
C ASN A 313 7.13 16.67 18.39
N VAL A 314 6.37 16.10 17.47
CA VAL A 314 6.26 16.54 16.07
C VAL A 314 4.79 16.60 15.66
N SER A 315 4.52 17.26 14.54
CA SER A 315 3.18 17.42 13.98
C SER A 315 3.09 16.78 12.60
N PHE A 316 1.88 16.46 12.18
CA PHE A 316 1.63 15.71 10.95
C PHE A 316 0.47 16.31 10.16
N THR A 317 0.59 16.36 8.83
CA THR A 317 -0.47 16.74 7.87
C THR A 317 -0.63 15.68 6.78
N GLY A 318 -1.67 15.77 5.94
CA GLY A 318 -1.88 14.85 4.83
C GLY A 318 -2.38 13.47 5.28
N LEU A 319 -3.12 13.42 6.40
CA LEU A 319 -3.58 12.19 7.05
C LEU A 319 -5.03 11.82 6.72
N GLU A 320 -5.70 12.58 5.85
CA GLU A 320 -7.14 12.54 5.64
C GLU A 320 -7.59 11.18 5.09
N THR A 321 -6.80 10.62 4.17
CA THR A 321 -7.12 9.34 3.51
C THR A 321 -7.05 8.14 4.46
N LEU A 322 -6.41 8.28 5.63
CA LEU A 322 -6.18 7.18 6.57
C LEU A 322 -7.44 6.71 7.30
N LYS A 323 -8.47 7.55 7.37
CA LYS A 323 -9.75 7.22 8.04
C LYS A 323 -10.59 6.19 7.26
N ILE A 324 -10.36 6.06 5.95
CA ILE A 324 -11.17 5.23 5.04
C ILE A 324 -10.39 4.03 4.47
N LYS A 325 -9.28 3.65 5.13
CA LYS A 325 -8.41 2.52 4.76
C LYS A 325 -9.00 1.20 5.32
N GLU A 326 -8.14 0.24 5.63
CA GLU A 326 -8.52 -1.04 6.26
C GLU A 326 -9.35 -0.81 7.54
N THR A 327 -8.81 0.05 8.41
CA THR A 327 -9.44 0.56 9.64
C THR A 327 -9.39 2.09 9.64
N ASP A 328 -9.99 2.74 10.64
CA ASP A 328 -9.67 4.13 10.95
C ASP A 328 -8.29 4.16 11.61
N ARG A 329 -7.25 4.31 10.78
CA ARG A 329 -5.85 4.23 11.23
C ARG A 329 -5.48 5.35 12.20
N ILE A 330 -6.17 6.49 12.14
CA ILE A 330 -5.92 7.61 13.06
C ILE A 330 -6.43 7.25 14.45
N LEU A 331 -7.67 6.78 14.53
CA LEU A 331 -8.25 6.32 15.79
C LEU A 331 -7.44 5.13 16.37
N ALA A 332 -7.03 4.19 15.52
CA ALA A 332 -6.19 3.08 15.93
C ALA A 332 -4.85 3.57 16.49
N LEU A 333 -4.14 4.48 15.81
CA LEU A 333 -2.91 5.08 16.32
C LEU A 333 -3.13 5.77 17.67
N GLN A 334 -4.16 6.61 17.80
CA GLN A 334 -4.49 7.30 19.04
C GLN A 334 -4.68 6.34 20.22
N ASN A 335 -5.45 5.26 20.01
CA ASN A 335 -5.69 4.26 21.04
C ASN A 335 -4.40 3.52 21.44
N GLU A 336 -3.63 3.09 20.44
CA GLU A 336 -2.51 2.18 20.67
C GLU A 336 -1.27 2.90 21.21
N ILE A 337 -0.97 4.13 20.77
CA ILE A 337 0.11 4.93 21.38
C ILE A 337 -0.28 5.47 22.78
N GLY A 338 -1.58 5.66 23.02
CA GLY A 338 -2.12 6.06 24.32
C GLY A 338 -1.82 5.07 25.44
N LYS A 339 -1.65 3.79 25.12
CA LYS A 339 -1.32 2.73 26.09
C LYS A 339 0.03 2.90 26.77
N PHE A 340 0.93 3.69 26.19
CA PHE A 340 2.20 4.08 26.80
C PHE A 340 2.30 5.60 27.01
N GLY A 341 1.17 6.31 27.02
CA GLY A 341 1.05 7.70 27.47
C GLY A 341 1.26 8.78 26.40
N ALA A 342 1.51 8.41 25.14
CA ALA A 342 1.57 9.39 24.05
C ALA A 342 0.15 9.80 23.60
N LYS A 343 -0.01 11.04 23.11
CA LYS A 343 -1.29 11.56 22.60
C LYS A 343 -1.11 12.14 21.21
N LEU A 344 -1.95 11.74 20.26
CA LEU A 344 -2.04 12.33 18.93
C LEU A 344 -3.33 13.17 18.86
N LEU A 345 -3.18 14.50 18.92
CA LEU A 345 -4.30 15.44 19.05
C LEU A 345 -4.54 16.16 17.73
N ALA A 346 -5.80 16.23 17.30
CA ALA A 346 -6.17 16.98 16.09
C ALA A 346 -6.36 18.47 16.40
N ASP A 347 -5.80 19.33 15.54
CA ASP A 347 -6.05 20.77 15.44
C ASP A 347 -6.30 21.10 13.96
N GLY A 348 -7.58 21.08 13.56
CA GLY A 348 -7.96 21.14 12.16
C GLY A 348 -7.42 19.94 11.36
N GLU A 349 -6.62 20.22 10.33
CA GLU A 349 -5.96 19.21 9.48
C GLU A 349 -4.57 18.81 10.01
N ILE A 350 -4.10 19.45 11.07
CA ILE A 350 -2.80 19.16 11.69
C ILE A 350 -3.01 18.23 12.88
N TYR A 351 -2.18 17.21 13.00
CA TYR A 351 -2.16 16.31 14.14
C TYR A 351 -0.88 16.49 14.94
N HIS A 352 -1.01 16.85 16.21
CA HIS A 352 0.12 17.08 17.12
C HIS A 352 0.39 15.87 18.00
N LEU A 353 1.60 15.34 17.93
CA LEU A 353 2.06 14.33 18.86
C LEU A 353 2.61 14.97 20.14
N LYS A 354 2.13 14.46 21.27
CA LYS A 354 2.50 14.86 22.63
C LYS A 354 3.04 13.65 23.38
N THR A 355 4.25 13.74 23.88
CA THR A 355 4.96 12.62 24.52
C THR A 355 5.33 12.88 25.99
N GLU A 356 4.84 13.97 26.59
CA GLU A 356 5.19 14.40 27.94
C GLU A 356 4.74 13.40 29.02
N GLU A 357 3.63 12.70 28.78
CA GLU A 357 3.06 11.70 29.71
C GLU A 357 3.51 10.27 29.39
N THR A 358 4.51 10.08 28.53
CA THR A 358 4.96 8.75 28.13
C THR A 358 5.59 7.96 29.28
N PHE A 359 5.24 6.68 29.38
CA PHE A 359 5.74 5.76 30.41
C PHE A 359 6.04 4.39 29.81
N VAL A 360 6.74 3.54 30.58
CA VAL A 360 7.03 2.16 30.19
C VAL A 360 6.09 1.23 30.97
N PRO A 361 5.02 0.70 30.34
CA PRO A 361 4.14 -0.26 30.99
C PRO A 361 4.86 -1.60 31.23
N GLU A 362 4.40 -2.37 32.23
CA GLU A 362 4.89 -3.73 32.47
C GLU A 362 4.59 -4.69 31.31
N LYS A 363 3.41 -4.53 30.70
CA LYS A 363 2.96 -5.23 29.49
C LYS A 363 2.33 -4.22 28.53
N LEU A 364 2.76 -4.24 27.28
CA LEU A 364 2.16 -3.46 26.20
C LEU A 364 1.48 -4.41 25.23
N GLU A 365 0.15 -4.34 25.11
CA GLU A 365 -0.61 -5.17 24.17
C GLU A 365 -1.18 -4.30 23.06
N ILE A 366 -0.86 -4.62 21.81
CA ILE A 366 -1.23 -3.86 20.63
C ILE A 366 -2.29 -4.60 19.83
N LYS A 367 -3.41 -3.91 19.57
CA LYS A 367 -4.46 -4.40 18.68
C LYS A 367 -4.17 -3.96 17.25
N THR A 368 -4.35 -4.87 16.29
CA THR A 368 -4.05 -4.61 14.88
C THR A 368 -5.24 -4.11 14.08
N TYR A 369 -6.46 -4.34 14.56
CA TYR A 369 -7.70 -3.92 13.88
C TYR A 369 -7.79 -4.48 12.45
N GLU A 370 -7.34 -5.71 12.25
CA GLU A 370 -7.21 -6.37 10.93
C GLU A 370 -6.30 -5.60 9.93
N ASP A 371 -5.45 -4.70 10.43
CA ASP A 371 -4.54 -3.88 9.61
C ASP A 371 -3.08 -4.30 9.81
N HIS A 372 -2.53 -4.90 8.75
CA HIS A 372 -1.11 -5.26 8.61
C HIS A 372 -0.16 -4.14 9.03
N ARG A 373 -0.46 -2.88 8.71
CA ARG A 373 0.42 -1.76 9.04
C ARG A 373 0.45 -1.44 10.52
N MET A 374 -0.65 -1.69 11.25
CA MET A 374 -0.67 -1.54 12.71
C MET A 374 0.24 -2.58 13.37
N ALA A 375 0.21 -3.84 12.91
CA ALA A 375 1.10 -4.87 13.43
C ALA A 375 2.58 -4.50 13.20
N MET A 376 2.93 -4.17 11.96
CA MET A 376 4.33 -3.93 11.57
C MET A 376 4.90 -2.61 12.07
N ALA A 377 4.08 -1.55 12.19
CA ALA A 377 4.54 -0.27 12.76
C ALA A 377 4.87 -0.37 14.25
N PHE A 378 4.13 -1.21 14.99
CA PHE A 378 4.33 -1.38 16.43
C PHE A 378 5.30 -2.49 16.81
N ALA A 379 5.52 -3.51 15.97
CA ALA A 379 6.45 -4.59 16.28
C ALA A 379 7.89 -4.13 16.64
N PRO A 380 8.49 -3.11 15.99
CA PRO A 380 9.80 -2.57 16.38
C PRO A 380 9.88 -2.05 17.82
N LEU A 381 8.73 -1.74 18.45
CA LEU A 381 8.69 -1.33 19.85
C LEU A 381 9.21 -2.42 20.82
N ALA A 382 9.36 -3.67 20.40
CA ALA A 382 9.99 -4.73 21.19
C ALA A 382 11.47 -4.46 21.52
N LEU A 383 12.10 -3.49 20.84
CA LEU A 383 13.42 -2.97 21.21
C LEU A 383 13.37 -2.06 22.45
N VAL A 384 12.21 -1.47 22.74
CA VAL A 384 12.00 -0.52 23.83
C VAL A 384 11.24 -1.16 25.00
N PHE A 385 10.20 -1.94 24.71
CA PHE A 385 9.34 -2.59 25.71
C PHE A 385 9.63 -4.08 25.78
N LYS A 386 9.88 -4.58 27.00
CA LYS A 386 10.31 -5.98 27.22
C LYS A 386 9.22 -7.02 26.98
N ASN A 387 7.96 -6.62 27.09
CA ASN A 387 6.80 -7.51 26.99
C ASN A 387 5.75 -6.88 26.07
N LEU A 388 6.07 -6.85 24.78
CA LEU A 388 5.18 -6.35 23.73
C LEU A 388 4.38 -7.52 23.16
N THR A 389 3.05 -7.47 23.23
CA THR A 389 2.17 -8.44 22.59
C THR A 389 1.50 -7.80 21.37
N ILE A 390 1.54 -8.46 20.22
CA ILE A 390 0.76 -8.11 19.03
C ILE A 390 -0.41 -9.09 18.90
N ILE A 391 -1.63 -8.56 18.85
CA ILE A 391 -2.86 -9.34 18.67
C ILE A 391 -3.12 -9.54 17.16
N GLU A 392 -3.52 -10.75 16.77
CA GLU A 392 -3.78 -11.13 15.37
C GLU A 392 -2.58 -10.91 14.45
N PRO A 393 -1.41 -11.49 14.75
CA PRO A 393 -0.18 -11.23 13.99
C PRO A 393 -0.24 -11.69 12.52
N GLN A 394 -1.14 -12.60 12.17
CA GLN A 394 -1.33 -13.08 10.79
C GLN A 394 -1.73 -11.98 9.80
N VAL A 395 -2.21 -10.81 10.29
CA VAL A 395 -2.61 -9.71 9.40
C VAL A 395 -1.49 -9.25 8.46
N VAL A 396 -0.22 -9.48 8.80
CA VAL A 396 0.94 -9.06 7.98
C VAL A 396 1.00 -9.76 6.62
N GLU A 397 0.41 -10.95 6.48
CA GLU A 397 0.34 -11.74 5.22
C GLU A 397 -0.22 -10.93 4.05
N LYS A 398 -1.07 -9.96 4.35
CA LYS A 398 -1.65 -9.03 3.37
C LYS A 398 -0.61 -8.27 2.54
N SER A 399 0.58 -7.99 3.07
CA SER A 399 1.61 -7.23 2.35
C SER A 399 3.04 -7.68 2.58
N TYR A 400 3.33 -8.34 3.70
CA TYR A 400 4.66 -8.77 4.06
C TYR A 400 4.61 -10.09 4.85
N PRO A 401 4.33 -11.23 4.19
CA PRO A 401 4.19 -12.53 4.83
C PRO A 401 5.41 -12.93 5.69
N ASP A 402 6.61 -12.67 5.20
CA ASP A 402 7.86 -13.03 5.89
C ASP A 402 8.26 -12.07 7.02
N PHE A 403 7.41 -11.10 7.39
CA PHE A 403 7.77 -10.06 8.35
C PHE A 403 8.27 -10.63 9.69
N TRP A 404 7.53 -11.58 10.26
CA TRP A 404 7.88 -12.21 11.54
C TRP A 404 9.17 -13.03 11.42
N LEU A 405 9.30 -13.80 10.34
CA LEU A 405 10.50 -14.60 10.05
C LEU A 405 11.74 -13.69 9.94
N HIS A 406 11.63 -12.57 9.23
CA HIS A 406 12.74 -11.64 9.08
C HIS A 406 13.10 -10.97 10.42
N LEU A 407 12.13 -10.66 11.29
CA LEU A 407 12.42 -10.18 12.65
C LEU A 407 13.19 -11.24 13.45
N GLU A 408 12.79 -12.52 13.41
CA GLU A 408 13.51 -13.59 14.08
C GLU A 408 14.96 -13.72 13.58
N GLN A 409 15.18 -13.60 12.27
CA GLN A 409 16.51 -13.59 11.67
C GLN A 409 17.38 -12.42 12.13
N GLN A 410 16.77 -11.31 12.54
CA GLN A 410 17.47 -10.17 13.15
C GLN A 410 17.54 -10.25 14.69
N GLY A 411 17.22 -11.39 15.29
CA GLY A 411 17.44 -11.65 16.72
C GLY A 411 16.24 -11.41 17.63
N PHE A 412 15.08 -11.02 17.10
CA PHE A 412 13.85 -10.91 17.88
C PHE A 412 13.42 -12.29 18.38
N LYS A 413 12.90 -12.34 19.61
CA LYS A 413 12.26 -13.53 20.18
C LYS A 413 10.77 -13.38 20.06
N ILE A 414 10.15 -14.33 19.35
CA ILE A 414 8.71 -14.39 19.12
C ILE A 414 8.17 -15.64 19.81
N THR A 415 7.20 -15.47 20.70
CA THR A 415 6.52 -16.58 21.38
C THR A 415 5.02 -16.42 21.24
N GLN A 416 4.31 -17.51 20.90
CA GLN A 416 2.84 -17.54 20.86
C GLN A 416 2.22 -17.69 22.24
#